data_AF-A0A939UGS4-F1
#
_entry.id   AF-A0A939UGS4-F1
#
_cell.length_a   1.000
_cell.length_b   1.000
_cell.length_c   1.000
_cell.angle_alpha   90.00
_cell.angle_beta   90.00
_cell.angle_gamma   90.00
#
_symmetry.space_group_name_H-M   'P 1'
#
loop_
_entity.id
_entity.type
_entity.pdbx_description
1 polymer ?
#
loop_
_entity_poly.entity_id
_entity_poly.type
_entity_poly.pdbx_seq_one_letter_code
_entity_poly.pdbx_strand_id
1 'polypeptide(L)'
;MEIADLHCDTITALDPAQWREGSGHISWRKLKEAGYGLQCVAVFQPYDRGDLYANFMRYADLLDESVEQNGDLVAKVTDARGIEKAVGEGKVALMLTIEEGGTMEGSLNKLHTLYRRGVRMMTLTWNFANELGYPNLDIATYRADRLFSLAHTDDRGLTPLGHETVAEMNR
;
A
#
# COMPACT_ATOMS: atom_id res chain seq x y z
N MET A 1 0.86 23.14 -8.14
CA MET A 1 0.44 22.59 -6.84
C MET A 1 0.65 21.10 -6.97
N GLU A 2 1.59 20.52 -6.22
CA GLU A 2 1.90 19.10 -6.33
C GLU A 2 1.36 18.43 -5.07
N ILE A 3 0.14 17.92 -5.17
CA ILE A 3 -0.45 17.13 -4.10
C ILE A 3 0.32 15.81 -4.04
N ALA A 4 0.79 15.46 -2.85
CA ALA A 4 1.32 14.14 -2.55
C ALA A 4 0.37 13.46 -1.57
N ASP A 5 -0.31 12.42 -2.04
CA ASP A 5 -1.17 11.59 -1.21
C ASP A 5 -0.48 10.25 -0.97
N LEU A 6 -0.34 9.92 0.32
CA LEU A 6 0.43 8.76 0.77
C LEU A 6 -0.43 7.50 0.91
N HIS A 7 -1.72 7.55 0.60
CA HIS A 7 -2.55 6.35 0.69
C HIS A 7 -3.85 6.43 -0.13
N CYS A 8 -4.13 5.39 -0.91
CA CYS A 8 -5.47 5.10 -1.40
C CYS A 8 -5.66 3.59 -1.62
N ASP A 9 -6.90 3.12 -1.44
CA ASP A 9 -7.30 1.72 -1.66
C ASP A 9 -7.80 1.43 -3.08
N THR A 10 -7.66 2.37 -4.02
CA THR A 10 -8.33 2.28 -5.33
C THR A 10 -8.05 0.99 -6.07
N ILE A 11 -6.82 0.49 -6.02
CA ILE A 11 -6.41 -0.71 -6.75
C ILE A 11 -6.93 -2.01 -6.12
N THR A 12 -7.32 -2.01 -4.85
CA THR A 12 -7.91 -3.18 -4.17
C THR A 12 -9.42 -3.07 -4.01
N ALA A 13 -9.95 -1.85 -3.97
CA ALA A 13 -11.38 -1.58 -3.79
C ALA A 13 -12.19 -1.61 -5.09
N LEU A 14 -11.56 -1.38 -6.24
CA LEU A 14 -12.24 -1.27 -7.53
C LEU A 14 -11.65 -2.21 -8.58
N ASP A 15 -12.51 -2.65 -9.49
CA ASP A 15 -12.10 -3.37 -10.70
C ASP A 15 -11.10 -2.53 -11.54
N PRO A 16 -10.02 -3.13 -12.11
CA PRO A 16 -9.05 -2.42 -12.94
C PRO A 16 -9.64 -1.59 -14.08
N ALA A 17 -10.77 -1.99 -14.66
CA ALA A 17 -11.47 -1.23 -15.69
C ALA A 17 -11.92 0.16 -15.21
N GLN A 18 -12.03 0.37 -13.90
CA GLN A 18 -12.43 1.63 -13.30
C GLN A 18 -11.26 2.55 -12.92
N TRP A 19 -10.01 2.08 -12.95
CA TRP A 19 -8.90 2.89 -12.44
C TRP A 19 -8.61 4.14 -13.29
N ARG A 20 -8.88 4.08 -14.60
CA ARG A 20 -8.65 5.24 -15.48
C ARG A 20 -9.65 6.37 -15.26
N GLU A 21 -10.95 6.05 -15.27
CA GLU A 21 -12.06 7.01 -15.36
C GLU A 21 -13.29 6.66 -14.50
N GLY A 22 -13.14 5.76 -13.54
CA GLY A 22 -14.24 5.27 -12.70
C GLY A 22 -14.83 6.30 -11.73
N SER A 23 -15.95 5.91 -11.12
CA SER A 23 -16.75 6.77 -10.22
C SER A 23 -16.21 6.85 -8.78
N GLY A 24 -15.19 6.08 -8.43
CA GLY A 24 -14.54 6.14 -7.11
C GLY A 24 -13.98 7.53 -6.77
N HIS A 25 -13.51 7.72 -5.53
CA HIS A 25 -12.96 9.01 -5.09
C HIS A 25 -11.82 9.51 -5.99
N ILE A 26 -10.98 8.59 -6.48
CA ILE A 26 -9.91 8.87 -7.43
C ILE A 26 -9.99 7.95 -8.65
N SER A 27 -9.37 8.41 -9.72
CA SER A 27 -9.03 7.68 -10.94
C SER A 27 -7.81 8.36 -11.56
N TRP A 28 -7.08 7.71 -12.46
CA TRP A 28 -5.90 8.29 -13.12
C TRP A 28 -6.22 9.66 -13.76
N ARG A 29 -7.40 9.79 -14.38
CA ARG A 29 -7.87 11.06 -14.94
C ARG A 29 -8.14 12.11 -13.86
N LYS A 30 -8.86 11.76 -12.78
CA LYS A 30 -9.15 12.68 -11.67
C LYS A 30 -7.88 13.17 -11.00
N LEU A 31 -6.91 12.28 -10.73
CA LEU A 31 -5.62 12.64 -10.15
C LEU A 31 -4.87 13.63 -11.05
N LYS A 32 -4.85 13.35 -12.36
CA LYS A 32 -4.18 14.20 -13.34
C LYS A 32 -4.83 15.59 -13.43
N GLU A 33 -6.15 15.66 -13.51
CA GLU A 33 -6.92 16.91 -13.59
C GLU A 33 -6.82 17.73 -12.30
N ALA A 34 -6.75 17.06 -11.13
CA ALA A 34 -6.55 17.71 -9.84
C ALA A 34 -5.10 18.17 -9.59
N GLY A 35 -4.14 17.80 -10.45
CA GLY A 35 -2.75 18.20 -10.33
C GLY A 35 -1.97 17.42 -9.26
N TYR A 36 -2.27 16.13 -9.05
CA TYR A 36 -1.47 15.30 -8.17
C TYR A 36 -0.06 15.08 -8.73
N GLY A 37 0.94 15.24 -7.87
CA GLY A 37 2.32 14.90 -8.17
C GLY A 37 2.64 13.44 -7.83
N LEU A 38 2.19 12.99 -6.66
CA LEU A 38 2.39 11.62 -6.15
C LEU A 38 1.10 11.04 -5.58
N GLN A 39 0.82 9.79 -5.92
CA GLN A 39 -0.15 8.94 -5.24
C GLN A 39 0.53 7.63 -4.84
N CYS A 40 0.55 7.33 -3.54
CA CYS A 40 0.83 5.99 -3.06
C CYS A 40 -0.42 5.13 -3.20
N VAL A 41 -0.32 4.04 -3.96
CA VAL A 41 -1.40 3.10 -4.22
C VAL A 41 -1.18 1.86 -3.36
N ALA A 42 -2.02 1.71 -2.34
CA ALA A 42 -1.88 0.64 -1.36
C ALA A 42 -2.53 -0.64 -1.88
N VAL A 43 -1.80 -1.74 -1.77
CA VAL A 43 -2.41 -3.07 -1.80
C VAL A 43 -2.81 -3.43 -0.38
N PHE A 44 -4.08 -3.20 -0.05
CA PHE A 44 -4.71 -3.63 1.19
C PHE A 44 -4.90 -5.15 1.24
N GLN A 45 -4.53 -5.76 2.37
CA GLN A 45 -4.87 -7.15 2.69
C GLN A 45 -5.92 -7.24 3.81
N PRO A 46 -7.04 -7.94 3.57
CA PRO A 46 -8.02 -8.23 4.62
C PRO A 46 -7.55 -9.36 5.56
N TYR A 47 -8.13 -9.40 6.76
CA TYR A 47 -7.90 -10.47 7.74
C TYR A 47 -8.26 -11.84 7.16
N ASP A 48 -7.40 -12.83 7.39
CA ASP A 48 -7.66 -14.26 7.14
C ASP A 48 -8.12 -14.57 5.71
N ARG A 49 -7.38 -14.07 4.71
CA ARG A 49 -7.70 -14.30 3.30
C ARG A 49 -6.57 -14.95 2.52
N GLY A 50 -6.38 -16.24 2.74
CA GLY A 50 -5.59 -17.09 1.84
C GLY A 50 -4.14 -16.63 1.67
N ASP A 51 -3.61 -16.81 0.47
CA ASP A 51 -2.23 -16.46 0.11
C ASP A 51 -2.11 -14.95 -0.15
N LEU A 52 -1.71 -14.20 0.88
CA LEU A 52 -1.61 -12.74 0.83
C LEU A 52 -0.52 -12.31 -0.14
N TYR A 53 0.58 -13.05 -0.18
CA TYR A 53 1.71 -12.76 -1.05
C TYR A 53 1.32 -12.89 -2.53
N ALA A 54 0.66 -13.99 -2.92
CA ALA A 54 0.19 -14.20 -4.29
C ALA A 54 -0.87 -13.16 -4.68
N ASN A 55 -1.78 -12.81 -3.76
CA ASN A 55 -2.75 -11.74 -4.00
C ASN A 55 -2.07 -10.38 -4.24
N PHE A 56 -1.04 -10.06 -3.46
CA PHE A 56 -0.25 -8.84 -3.67
C PHE A 56 0.40 -8.82 -5.07
N MET A 57 1.07 -9.91 -5.44
CA MET A 57 1.75 -10.00 -6.72
C MET A 57 0.79 -9.80 -7.89
N ARG A 58 -0.42 -10.37 -7.80
CA ARG A 58 -1.49 -10.15 -8.79
C ARG A 58 -1.87 -8.68 -8.93
N TYR A 59 -2.05 -7.94 -7.83
CA TYR A 59 -2.36 -6.51 -7.92
C TYR A 59 -1.19 -5.67 -8.44
N ALA A 60 0.04 -6.05 -8.11
CA ALA A 60 1.23 -5.41 -8.66
C ALA A 60 1.30 -5.60 -10.19
N ASP A 61 0.96 -6.79 -10.70
CA ASP A 61 0.91 -7.09 -12.14
C ASP A 61 -0.19 -6.26 -12.83
N LEU A 62 -1.39 -6.22 -12.26
CA LEU A 62 -2.49 -5.39 -12.78
C LEU A 62 -2.14 -3.90 -12.80
N LEU A 63 -1.42 -3.41 -11.77
CA LEU A 63 -0.96 -2.03 -11.75
C LEU A 63 0.04 -1.73 -12.88
N ASP A 64 0.97 -2.65 -13.14
CA ASP A 64 1.94 -2.48 -14.23
C ASP A 64 1.23 -2.44 -15.59
N GLU A 65 0.29 -3.36 -15.85
CA GLU A 65 -0.54 -3.35 -17.06
C GLU A 65 -1.32 -2.02 -17.20
N SER A 66 -1.89 -1.52 -16.10
CA SER A 66 -2.61 -0.25 -16.10
C SER A 66 -1.68 0.93 -16.41
N VAL A 67 -0.47 0.95 -15.85
CA VAL A 67 0.51 2.00 -16.12
C VAL A 67 0.95 1.98 -17.58
N GLU A 68 1.18 0.80 -18.16
CA GLU A 68 1.52 0.66 -19.58
C GLU A 68 0.40 1.19 -20.49
N GLN A 69 -0.85 0.87 -20.18
CA GLN A 69 -2.02 1.33 -20.95
C GLN A 69 -2.33 2.82 -20.77
N ASN A 70 -1.85 3.43 -19.69
CA ASN A 70 -2.19 4.81 -19.30
C ASN A 70 -0.94 5.69 -19.13
N GLY A 71 0.10 5.40 -19.89
CA GLY A 71 1.37 6.14 -19.87
C GLY A 71 1.26 7.61 -20.28
N ASP A 72 0.11 8.05 -20.79
CA ASP A 72 -0.24 9.46 -21.01
C ASP A 72 -0.64 10.19 -19.71
N LEU A 73 -1.07 9.46 -18.68
CA LEU A 73 -1.56 10.02 -17.42
C LEU A 73 -0.62 9.75 -16.24
N VAL A 74 -0.06 8.55 -16.16
CA VAL A 74 0.59 8.05 -14.94
C VAL A 74 1.93 7.38 -15.25
N ALA A 75 2.80 7.31 -14.24
CA ALA A 75 4.04 6.55 -14.30
C ALA A 75 4.30 5.87 -12.95
N LYS A 76 4.67 4.59 -12.97
CA LYS A 76 5.13 3.90 -11.75
C LYS A 76 6.52 4.38 -11.37
N VAL A 77 6.70 4.71 -10.10
CA VAL A 77 7.96 5.25 -9.57
C VAL A 77 8.43 4.48 -8.34
N THR A 78 9.73 4.54 -8.09
CA THR A 78 10.33 3.87 -6.93
C THR A 78 11.35 4.73 -6.18
N ASP A 79 11.57 5.97 -6.62
CA ASP A 79 12.46 6.92 -5.98
C ASP A 79 12.04 8.37 -6.30
N ALA A 80 12.67 9.33 -5.62
CA ALA A 80 12.39 10.75 -5.79
C ALA A 80 12.66 11.25 -7.23
N ARG A 81 13.71 10.73 -7.88
CA ARG A 81 14.04 11.09 -9.27
C ARG A 81 12.96 10.63 -10.25
N GLY A 82 12.37 9.45 -10.01
CA GLY A 82 11.23 8.96 -10.77
C GLY A 82 10.01 9.86 -10.60
N ILE A 83 9.75 10.34 -9.38
CA ILE A 83 8.66 11.29 -9.09
C ILE A 83 8.88 12.59 -9.88
N GLU A 84 10.04 13.22 -9.74
CA GLU A 84 10.39 14.47 -10.43
C GLU A 84 10.26 14.33 -11.96
N LYS A 85 10.75 13.21 -12.51
CA LYS A 85 10.63 12.91 -13.94
C LYS A 85 9.17 12.79 -14.37
N ALA A 86 8.36 12.01 -13.65
CA ALA A 86 6.95 11.83 -13.97
C ALA A 86 6.20 13.16 -13.97
N VAL A 87 6.40 13.97 -12.93
CA VAL A 87 5.79 15.31 -12.81
C VAL A 87 6.26 16.22 -13.94
N GLY A 88 7.55 16.23 -14.27
CA GLY A 88 8.12 17.02 -15.38
C GLY A 88 7.59 16.61 -16.76
N GLU A 89 7.25 15.33 -16.94
CA GLU A 89 6.56 14.82 -18.13
C GLU A 89 5.04 15.08 -18.09
N GLY A 90 4.53 15.74 -17.05
CA GLY A 90 3.12 16.00 -16.87
C GLY A 90 2.33 14.72 -16.56
N LYS A 91 2.88 13.79 -15.79
CA LYS A 91 2.21 12.56 -15.32
C LYS A 91 2.07 12.56 -13.81
N VAL A 92 1.13 11.78 -13.30
CA VAL A 92 1.04 11.48 -11.86
C VAL A 92 2.00 10.34 -11.54
N ALA A 93 2.85 10.53 -10.53
CA ALA A 93 3.72 9.46 -10.04
C ALA A 93 2.91 8.49 -9.17
N LEU A 94 2.91 7.20 -9.52
CA LEU A 94 2.28 6.14 -8.72
C LEU A 94 3.35 5.34 -7.99
N MET A 95 3.27 5.31 -6.66
CA MET A 95 4.17 4.50 -5.82
C MET A 95 3.42 3.30 -5.25
N LEU A 96 3.90 2.09 -5.52
CA LEU A 96 3.31 0.87 -5.00
C LEU A 96 3.63 0.72 -3.51
N THR A 97 2.60 0.53 -2.69
CA THR A 97 2.74 0.37 -1.24
C THR A 97 1.94 -0.84 -0.73
N ILE A 98 2.31 -1.33 0.44
CA ILE A 98 1.61 -2.43 1.13
C ILE A 98 0.87 -1.85 2.32
N GLU A 99 -0.40 -2.19 2.46
CA GLU A 99 -1.12 -2.04 3.72
C GLU A 99 -1.40 -3.43 4.27
N GLU A 100 -0.79 -3.73 5.44
CA GLU A 100 -0.74 -5.02 6.13
C GLU A 100 0.55 -5.83 5.82
N GLY A 101 1.44 -5.91 6.81
CA GLY A 101 2.76 -6.53 6.70
C GLY A 101 2.77 -8.06 6.69
N GLY A 102 1.69 -8.72 7.11
CA GLY A 102 1.46 -10.15 6.91
C GLY A 102 1.52 -10.57 5.44
N THR A 103 1.45 -9.64 4.49
CA THR A 103 1.79 -9.85 3.07
C THR A 103 3.13 -10.57 2.84
N MET A 104 4.14 -10.36 3.70
CA MET A 104 5.42 -11.08 3.58
C MET A 104 5.41 -12.49 4.20
N GLU A 105 4.29 -12.91 4.81
CA GLU A 105 4.04 -14.25 5.37
C GLU A 105 5.21 -14.75 6.23
N GLY A 106 5.68 -13.88 7.12
CA GLY A 106 6.80 -14.15 8.03
C GLY A 106 8.17 -14.34 7.36
N SER A 107 8.35 -14.00 6.08
CA SER A 107 9.59 -14.27 5.32
C SER A 107 10.32 -13.01 4.84
N LEU A 108 11.54 -12.77 5.34
CA LEU A 108 12.41 -11.69 4.82
C LEU A 108 12.77 -11.87 3.33
N ASN A 109 12.81 -13.10 2.83
CA ASN A 109 13.00 -13.35 1.39
C ASN A 109 11.82 -12.82 0.55
N LYS A 110 10.59 -12.92 1.08
CA LYS A 110 9.41 -12.32 0.45
C LYS A 110 9.47 -10.80 0.55
N LEU A 111 9.84 -10.23 1.71
CA LEU A 111 10.10 -8.79 1.86
C LEU A 111 11.06 -8.24 0.79
N HIS A 112 12.20 -8.91 0.57
CA HIS A 112 13.14 -8.52 -0.48
C HIS A 112 12.54 -8.62 -1.89
N THR A 113 11.68 -9.60 -2.13
CA THR A 113 11.03 -9.76 -3.44
C THR A 113 9.99 -8.66 -3.66
N LEU A 114 9.23 -8.29 -2.63
CA LEU A 114 8.29 -7.16 -2.65
C LEU A 114 9.03 -5.84 -2.92
N TYR A 115 10.18 -5.62 -2.27
CA TYR A 115 11.03 -4.46 -2.55
C TYR A 115 11.52 -4.43 -4.00
N ARG A 116 12.00 -5.56 -4.53
CA ARG A 116 12.41 -5.69 -5.95
C ARG A 116 11.24 -5.49 -6.92
N ARG A 117 10.02 -5.86 -6.53
CA ARG A 117 8.78 -5.64 -7.31
C ARG A 117 8.40 -4.16 -7.42
N GLY A 118 9.01 -3.30 -6.61
CA GLY A 118 8.87 -1.85 -6.64
C GLY A 118 8.20 -1.25 -5.41
N VAL A 119 7.94 -2.04 -4.35
CA VAL A 119 7.37 -1.52 -3.10
C VAL A 119 8.35 -0.55 -2.44
N ARG A 120 7.84 0.58 -1.96
CA ARG A 120 8.65 1.60 -1.25
C ARG A 120 8.08 2.05 0.09
N MET A 121 6.89 1.59 0.45
CA MET A 121 6.29 1.82 1.76
C MET A 121 5.42 0.64 2.15
N MET A 122 5.43 0.28 3.43
CA MET A 122 4.64 -0.81 4.00
C MET A 122 4.19 -0.44 5.41
N THR A 123 2.93 -0.70 5.76
CA THR A 123 2.50 -0.72 7.16
C THR A 123 2.84 -2.08 7.78
N LEU A 124 3.33 -2.08 9.02
CA LEU A 124 3.70 -3.33 9.71
C LEU A 124 2.47 -4.15 10.12
N THR A 125 1.39 -3.47 10.50
CA THR A 125 0.11 -4.06 10.89
C THR A 125 -1.04 -3.28 10.23
N TRP A 126 -2.18 -3.96 10.06
CA TRP A 126 -3.47 -3.27 9.92
C TRP A 126 -4.21 -3.32 11.26
N ASN A 127 -5.49 -3.71 11.27
CA ASN A 127 -6.32 -3.82 12.47
C ASN A 127 -6.48 -5.27 12.94
N PHE A 128 -5.42 -6.07 12.84
CA PHE A 128 -5.31 -7.41 13.42
C PHE A 128 -3.84 -7.75 13.61
N ALA A 129 -3.55 -8.71 14.52
CA ALA A 129 -2.19 -9.19 14.73
C ALA A 129 -1.71 -10.03 13.54
N ASN A 130 -0.42 -9.92 13.24
CA ASN A 130 0.28 -10.74 12.25
C ASN A 130 1.64 -11.19 12.80
N GLU A 131 2.49 -11.78 11.96
CA GLU A 131 3.81 -12.26 12.35
C GLU A 131 4.76 -11.13 12.81
N LEU A 132 4.49 -9.89 12.45
CA LEU A 132 5.34 -8.73 12.72
C LEU A 132 4.95 -7.98 14.00
N GLY A 133 3.67 -7.96 14.37
CA GLY A 133 3.26 -7.22 15.56
C GLY A 133 1.78 -7.24 15.85
N TYR A 134 1.44 -6.50 16.91
CA TYR A 134 0.09 -6.33 17.41
C TYR A 134 -0.40 -4.91 17.09
N PRO A 135 -1.61 -4.76 16.54
CA PRO A 135 -2.13 -3.49 16.07
C PRO A 135 -2.64 -2.64 17.24
N ASN A 136 -2.86 -1.34 16.99
CA ASN A 136 -3.54 -0.48 17.96
C ASN A 136 -5.00 -0.90 18.19
N LEU A 137 -5.68 -1.36 17.12
CA LEU A 137 -7.03 -1.90 17.18
C LEU A 137 -7.01 -3.31 16.60
N ASP A 138 -7.52 -4.28 17.35
CA ASP A 138 -7.67 -5.66 16.86
C ASP A 138 -9.15 -5.95 16.60
N ILE A 139 -9.49 -6.15 15.33
CA ILE A 139 -10.84 -6.42 14.85
C ILE A 139 -11.42 -7.71 15.45
N ALA A 140 -10.57 -8.69 15.80
CA ALA A 140 -11.01 -9.94 16.44
C ALA A 140 -11.51 -9.70 17.87
N THR A 141 -11.04 -8.63 18.52
CA THR A 141 -11.42 -8.27 19.89
C THR A 141 -12.31 -7.03 19.96
N TYR A 142 -12.64 -6.44 18.80
CA TYR A 142 -13.39 -5.20 18.68
C TYR A 142 -14.78 -5.31 19.34
N ARG A 143 -15.10 -4.32 20.17
CA ARG A 143 -16.44 -4.12 20.74
C ARG A 143 -16.92 -2.69 20.50
N ALA A 144 -18.06 -2.55 19.83
CA ALA A 144 -18.60 -1.28 19.34
C ALA A 144 -18.94 -0.27 20.45
N ASP A 145 -19.10 -0.72 21.69
CA ASP A 145 -19.37 0.12 22.87
C ASP A 145 -18.12 0.84 23.42
N ARG A 146 -16.93 0.58 22.87
CA ARG A 146 -15.63 1.12 23.34
C ARG A 146 -14.91 2.01 22.33
N LEU A 147 -15.62 2.61 21.38
CA LEU A 147 -15.04 3.45 20.32
C LEU A 147 -14.06 4.54 20.82
N PHE A 148 -14.32 5.12 22.01
CA PHE A 148 -13.49 6.15 22.63
C PHE A 148 -12.62 5.63 23.79
N SER A 149 -12.69 4.34 24.09
CA SER A 149 -11.86 3.62 25.06
C SER A 149 -10.74 2.83 24.35
N LEU A 150 -10.41 3.17 23.09
CA LEU A 150 -9.29 2.62 22.31
C LEU A 150 -7.90 3.02 22.86
N ALA A 151 -7.79 3.20 24.18
CA ALA A 151 -6.54 3.03 24.90
C ALA A 151 -6.48 1.57 25.37
N HIS A 152 -6.07 0.68 24.46
CA HIS A 152 -5.38 -0.55 24.83
C HIS A 152 -4.00 -0.40 24.17
N THR A 153 -2.93 0.10 24.80
CA THR A 153 -2.23 -0.33 26.04
C THR A 153 -2.02 -1.84 26.13
N ASP A 154 -1.81 -2.46 24.99
CA ASP A 154 -1.10 -3.73 24.92
C ASP A 154 0.38 -3.42 24.77
N ASP A 155 1.22 -3.96 25.65
CA ASP A 155 2.67 -3.78 25.65
C ASP A 155 3.38 -4.74 24.68
N ARG A 156 2.63 -5.60 23.97
CA ARG A 156 3.20 -6.60 23.06
C ARG A 156 3.91 -6.00 21.84
N GLY A 157 3.48 -4.84 21.34
CA GLY A 157 4.19 -4.09 20.28
C GLY A 157 4.62 -4.94 19.06
N LEU A 158 5.89 -4.85 18.68
CA LEU A 158 6.48 -5.67 17.61
C LEU A 158 6.92 -7.03 18.16
N THR A 159 6.77 -8.08 17.33
CA THR A 159 7.40 -9.37 17.60
C THR A 159 8.91 -9.31 17.36
N PRO A 160 9.71 -10.33 17.75
CA PRO A 160 11.11 -10.42 17.34
C PRO A 160 11.30 -10.30 15.83
N LEU A 161 10.44 -10.94 15.03
CA LEU A 161 10.46 -10.82 13.57
C LEU A 161 10.08 -9.43 13.08
N GLY A 162 9.16 -8.74 13.77
CA GLY A 162 8.83 -7.34 13.49
C GLY A 162 10.04 -6.43 13.64
N HIS A 163 10.83 -6.62 14.71
CA HIS A 163 12.08 -5.88 14.90
C HIS A 163 13.11 -6.18 13.81
N GLU A 164 13.29 -7.45 13.42
CA GLU A 164 14.16 -7.84 12.31
C GLU A 164 13.71 -7.21 10.99
N THR A 165 12.41 -7.23 10.71
CA THR A 165 11.82 -6.63 9.51
C THR A 165 12.07 -5.13 9.44
N VAL A 166 11.86 -4.40 10.54
CA VAL A 166 12.16 -2.95 10.60
C VAL A 166 13.65 -2.69 10.41
N ALA A 167 14.52 -3.50 11.00
CA ALA A 167 15.96 -3.37 10.79
C ALA A 167 16.34 -3.59 9.32
N GLU A 168 15.76 -4.60 8.67
CA GLU A 168 16.03 -4.92 7.27
C GLU A 168 15.48 -3.85 6.31
N MET A 169 14.31 -3.27 6.59
CA MET A 169 13.74 -2.16 5.81
C MET A 169 14.60 -0.88 5.85
N ASN A 170 15.45 -0.72 6.87
CA ASN A 170 16.34 0.44 7.04
C ASN A 170 17.74 0.24 6.41
N ARG A 171 18.02 -0.91 5.79
CA ARG A 171 19.31 -1.19 5.11
C ARG A 171 19.34 -0.66 3.68
#